data_AF-A0A9P5SPZ8-F1
#
_entry.id   AF-A0A9P5SPZ8-F1
#
_cell.length_a   1.000
_cell.length_b   1.000
_cell.length_c   1.000
_cell.angle_alpha   90.00
_cell.angle_beta   90.00
_cell.angle_gamma   90.00
#
_symmetry.space_group_name_H-M   'P 1'
#
loop_
_entity.id
_entity.type
_entity.pdbx_description
1 polymer ?
#
loop_
_entity_poly.entity_id
_entity_poly.type
_entity_poly.pdbx_seq_one_letter_code
_entity_poly.pdbx_strand_id
1 'polypeptide(L)'
;MKISATILALAAIASQAMAVVPIPVEGCQKTVVVKPTDTGCDQFAAANNITFKDLLAWNEKLRTDCLNLDVGFPMCVVGPKAPTKPTKPTKPTKPTKPTKPTKPTKPTKPTKPTKPTKPTKPTKPTKPTHVVGKRRL
;
A
#
# COMPACT_ATOMS: atom_id res chain seq x y z
N MET A 1 77.69 19.18 -43.84
CA MET A 1 77.13 17.92 -43.28
C MET A 1 75.92 18.30 -42.42
N LYS A 2 74.71 17.91 -42.84
CA LYS A 2 73.46 18.13 -42.09
C LYS A 2 73.22 16.91 -41.22
N ILE A 3 73.37 17.03 -39.91
CA ILE A 3 73.08 15.96 -38.97
C ILE A 3 71.71 16.27 -38.36
N SER A 4 70.67 15.72 -38.97
CA SER A 4 69.29 15.81 -38.45
C SER A 4 69.21 14.99 -37.16
N ALA A 5 69.04 15.67 -36.04
CA ALA A 5 68.74 15.05 -34.76
C ALA A 5 67.24 14.71 -34.72
N THR A 6 66.91 13.45 -35.02
CA THR A 6 65.56 12.92 -34.86
C THR A 6 65.31 12.67 -33.37
N ILE A 7 64.62 13.61 -32.72
CA ILE A 7 64.16 13.46 -31.35
C ILE A 7 62.97 12.50 -31.38
N LEU A 8 63.17 11.24 -30.97
CA LEU A 8 62.07 10.34 -30.63
C LEU A 8 61.43 10.87 -29.34
N ALA A 9 60.31 11.57 -29.49
CA ALA A 9 59.43 11.88 -28.37
C ALA A 9 58.76 10.58 -27.90
N LEU A 10 59.29 9.98 -26.84
CA LEU A 10 58.60 8.96 -26.05
C LEU A 10 57.42 9.64 -25.35
N ALA A 11 56.25 9.62 -25.98
CA ALA A 11 55.01 9.95 -25.30
C ALA A 11 54.73 8.82 -24.29
N ALA A 12 55.11 9.05 -23.03
CA ALA A 12 54.63 8.25 -21.92
C ALA A 12 53.12 8.51 -21.78
N ILE A 13 52.31 7.61 -22.33
CA ILE A 13 50.88 7.57 -22.05
C ILE A 13 50.77 7.13 -20.60
N ALA A 14 50.77 8.09 -19.67
CA ALA A 14 50.33 7.83 -18.31
C ALA A 14 48.83 7.55 -18.39
N SER A 15 48.47 6.30 -18.68
CA SER A 15 47.15 5.76 -18.39
C SER A 15 46.97 5.83 -16.88
N GLN A 16 46.52 6.98 -16.39
CA GLN A 16 46.06 7.13 -15.03
C GLN A 16 44.80 6.28 -14.93
N ALA A 17 44.99 5.01 -14.53
CA ALA A 17 43.91 4.20 -14.00
C ALA A 17 43.33 5.01 -12.85
N MET A 18 42.16 5.61 -13.07
CA MET A 18 41.48 6.32 -12.01
C MET A 18 41.21 5.29 -10.92
N ALA A 19 41.90 5.43 -9.78
CA ALA A 19 41.73 4.53 -8.65
C ALA A 19 40.24 4.54 -8.32
N VAL A 20 39.61 3.38 -8.46
CA VAL A 20 38.19 3.20 -8.18
C VAL A 20 38.08 3.14 -6.66
N VAL A 21 37.99 4.32 -6.03
CA VAL A 21 37.89 4.46 -4.57
C VAL A 21 36.46 4.11 -4.13
N PRO A 22 36.28 3.31 -3.05
CA PRO A 22 34.96 3.05 -2.48
C PRO A 22 34.26 4.33 -2.04
N ILE A 23 32.95 4.40 -2.24
CA ILE A 23 32.12 5.56 -1.85
C ILE A 23 30.93 5.06 -1.02
N PRO A 24 30.72 5.59 0.21
CA PRO A 24 29.51 5.32 0.98
C PRO A 24 28.23 5.60 0.18
N VAL A 25 27.26 4.67 0.21
CA VAL A 25 25.95 4.85 -0.44
C VAL A 25 25.16 6.00 0.17
N GLU A 26 24.22 6.55 -0.59
CA GLU A 26 23.22 7.48 -0.05
C GLU A 26 22.42 6.83 1.09
N GLY A 27 22.13 7.59 2.14
CA GLY A 27 21.43 7.08 3.32
C GLY A 27 22.31 6.28 4.28
N CYS A 28 23.63 6.25 4.06
CA CYS A 28 24.57 5.78 5.07
C CYS A 28 24.36 6.53 6.40
N GLN A 29 24.08 5.78 7.47
CA GLN A 29 23.80 6.35 8.78
C GLN A 29 25.08 6.60 9.59
N LYS A 30 26.17 5.87 9.29
CA LYS A 30 27.46 6.04 9.96
C LYS A 30 28.62 5.63 9.05
N THR A 31 29.62 6.51 8.98
CA THR A 31 30.92 6.22 8.35
C THR A 31 32.02 6.06 9.39
N VAL A 32 33.04 5.28 9.05
CA VAL A 32 34.27 5.10 9.82
C VAL A 32 35.46 5.21 8.87
N VAL A 33 36.48 5.97 9.28
CA VAL A 33 37.72 6.11 8.50
C VAL A 33 38.58 4.86 8.69
N VAL A 34 39.01 4.26 7.57
CA VAL A 34 39.92 3.10 7.57
C VAL A 34 41.24 3.51 8.23
N LYS A 35 41.67 2.73 9.22
CA LYS A 35 42.90 2.96 9.99
C LYS A 35 44.02 2.05 9.48
N PRO A 36 45.30 2.37 9.76
CA PRO A 36 46.42 1.49 9.44
C PRO A 36 46.34 0.08 10.04
N THR A 37 45.54 -0.10 11.10
CA THR A 37 45.30 -1.41 11.75
C THR A 37 44.27 -2.27 11.03
N ASP A 38 43.52 -1.70 10.08
CA ASP A 38 42.48 -2.38 9.33
C ASP A 38 43.11 -3.04 8.10
N THR A 39 43.53 -4.31 8.24
CA THR A 39 44.33 -4.99 7.20
C THR A 39 43.51 -5.65 6.10
N GLY A 40 42.18 -5.58 6.19
CA GLY A 40 41.28 -6.14 5.19
C GLY A 40 39.80 -5.95 5.54
N CYS A 41 38.94 -6.22 4.57
CA CYS A 41 37.51 -5.91 4.64
C CYS A 41 36.77 -6.75 5.66
N ASP A 42 37.12 -8.04 5.81
CA ASP A 42 36.50 -8.89 6.83
C ASP A 42 36.84 -8.41 8.24
N GLN A 43 38.09 -8.04 8.49
CA GLN A 43 38.52 -7.50 9.79
C GLN A 43 37.85 -6.15 10.06
N PHE A 44 37.83 -5.25 9.07
CA PHE A 44 37.18 -3.95 9.18
C PHE A 44 35.67 -4.08 9.41
N ALA A 45 35.01 -4.96 8.67
CA ALA A 45 33.58 -5.25 8.83
C ALA A 45 33.29 -5.83 10.23
N ALA A 46 34.06 -6.83 10.66
CA ALA A 46 33.91 -7.45 11.98
C ALA A 46 34.12 -6.45 13.11
N ALA A 47 35.14 -5.57 13.00
CA ALA A 47 35.40 -4.51 13.98
C ALA A 47 34.23 -3.51 14.11
N ASN A 48 33.38 -3.42 13.09
CA ASN A 48 32.18 -2.60 13.06
C ASN A 48 30.87 -3.40 13.24
N ASN A 49 30.95 -4.68 13.61
CA ASN A 49 29.81 -5.59 13.82
C ASN A 49 28.92 -5.78 12.59
N ILE A 50 29.52 -5.81 11.40
CA ILE A 50 28.83 -6.03 10.12
C ILE A 50 29.54 -7.12 9.31
N THR A 51 28.89 -7.61 8.26
CA THR A 51 29.52 -8.58 7.35
C THR A 51 30.24 -7.89 6.20
N PHE A 52 31.21 -8.55 5.55
CA PHE A 52 31.81 -8.01 4.33
C PHE A 52 30.76 -7.80 3.22
N LYS A 53 29.72 -8.63 3.18
CA LYS A 53 28.58 -8.44 2.27
C LYS A 53 27.87 -7.11 2.52
N ASP A 54 27.63 -6.75 3.78
CA ASP A 54 27.02 -5.47 4.12
C ASP A 54 27.96 -4.31 3.75
N LEU A 55 29.26 -4.48 4.01
CA LEU A 55 30.27 -3.50 3.64
C LEU A 55 30.30 -3.25 2.12
N LEU A 56 30.23 -4.30 1.30
CA LEU A 56 30.10 -4.20 -0.16
C LEU A 56 28.79 -3.54 -0.58
N ALA A 57 27.69 -3.87 0.09
CA ALA A 57 26.37 -3.33 -0.24
C ALA A 57 26.26 -1.83 0.07
N TRP A 58 27.00 -1.32 1.06
CA TRP A 58 26.92 0.07 1.52
C TRP A 58 28.07 0.96 1.06
N ASN A 59 29.04 0.39 0.34
CA ASN A 59 30.16 1.14 -0.23
C ASN A 59 30.26 0.80 -1.71
N GLU A 60 29.68 1.64 -2.54
CA GLU A 60 29.81 1.50 -3.99
C GLU A 60 31.27 1.48 -4.36
N LYS A 61 31.61 0.77 -5.45
CA LYS A 61 32.99 0.63 -5.94
C LYS A 61 33.95 -0.14 -5.02
N LEU A 62 33.56 -0.53 -3.80
CA LEU A 62 34.32 -1.50 -3.03
C LEU A 62 34.38 -2.83 -3.80
N ARG A 63 35.58 -3.33 -4.02
CA ARG A 63 35.77 -4.56 -4.79
C ARG A 63 35.54 -5.78 -3.90
N THR A 64 35.04 -6.84 -4.48
CA THR A 64 34.85 -8.13 -3.79
C THR A 64 36.15 -8.80 -3.38
N ASP A 65 37.29 -8.42 -3.99
CA ASP A 65 38.63 -8.84 -3.58
C ASP A 65 39.28 -7.92 -2.55
N CYS A 66 38.56 -6.87 -2.10
CA CYS A 66 38.98 -5.91 -1.07
C CYS A 66 40.27 -5.12 -1.37
N LEU A 67 40.84 -5.21 -2.57
CA LEU A 67 42.14 -4.60 -2.86
C LEU A 67 42.14 -3.06 -2.86
N ASN A 68 40.97 -2.43 -2.74
CA ASN A 68 40.80 -0.97 -2.68
C ASN A 68 40.25 -0.48 -1.33
N LEU A 69 40.46 -1.22 -0.25
CA LEU A 69 40.24 -0.71 1.11
C LEU A 69 41.43 0.16 1.55
N ASP A 70 41.41 1.42 1.14
CA ASP A 70 42.51 2.36 1.38
C ASP A 70 42.39 3.06 2.74
N VAL A 71 43.51 3.17 3.45
CA VAL A 71 43.61 3.89 4.73
C VAL A 71 43.29 5.37 4.53
N GLY A 72 42.55 5.96 5.47
CA GLY A 72 42.17 7.37 5.45
C GLY A 72 40.87 7.67 4.70
N PHE A 73 40.27 6.69 4.02
CA PHE A 73 38.99 6.86 3.37
C PHE A 73 37.81 6.47 4.28
N PRO A 74 36.68 7.20 4.21
CA PRO A 74 35.50 6.88 5.00
C PRO A 74 34.70 5.74 4.36
N MET A 75 34.38 4.72 5.15
CA MET A 75 33.54 3.59 4.76
C MET A 75 32.23 3.60 5.54
N CYS A 76 31.12 3.36 4.87
CA CYS A 76 29.83 3.14 5.50
C CYS A 76 29.84 1.84 6.29
N VAL A 77 29.49 1.93 7.58
CA VAL A 77 29.41 0.77 8.48
C VAL A 77 28.04 0.63 9.14
N VAL A 78 27.13 1.57 8.88
CA VAL A 78 25.70 1.43 9.18
C VAL A 78 24.95 1.92 7.95
N GLY A 79 24.47 0.98 7.13
CA GLY A 79 23.77 1.31 5.89
C GLY A 79 22.38 1.92 6.08
N PRO A 80 21.67 2.22 4.99
CA PRO A 80 20.31 2.77 5.04
C PRO A 80 19.35 1.86 5.82
N LYS A 81 18.36 2.47 6.49
CA LYS A 81 17.30 1.70 7.15
C LYS A 81 16.54 0.92 6.08
N ALA A 82 16.55 -0.40 6.18
CA ALA A 82 15.77 -1.23 5.27
C ALA A 82 14.29 -0.81 5.33
N PRO A 83 13.60 -0.72 4.19
CA PRO A 83 12.17 -0.44 4.19
C PRO A 83 11.46 -1.50 5.02
N THR A 84 10.55 -1.06 5.90
CA THR A 84 9.70 -1.98 6.64
C THR A 84 8.85 -2.77 5.65
N LYS A 85 8.97 -4.10 5.68
CA LYS A 85 8.14 -4.97 4.85
C LYS A 85 6.67 -4.67 5.18
N PRO A 86 5.80 -4.43 4.18
CA PRO A 86 4.39 -4.19 4.46
C PRO A 86 3.79 -5.38 5.21
N THR A 87 3.00 -5.10 6.23
CA THR A 87 2.23 -6.10 6.95
C THR A 87 1.28 -6.79 5.97
N LYS A 88 1.28 -8.13 5.96
CA LYS A 88 0.34 -8.88 5.12
C LYS A 88 -1.09 -8.53 5.55
N PRO A 89 -2.01 -8.21 4.63
CA PRO A 89 -3.39 -7.93 5.00
C PRO A 89 -4.02 -9.15 5.69
N THR A 90 -4.80 -8.90 6.73
CA THR A 90 -5.59 -9.93 7.41
C THR A 90 -6.57 -10.54 6.42
N LYS A 91 -6.68 -11.87 6.41
CA LYS A 91 -7.67 -12.56 5.57
C LYS A 91 -9.08 -12.12 5.98
N PRO A 92 -9.97 -11.76 5.04
CA PRO A 92 -11.33 -11.41 5.38
C PRO A 92 -12.05 -12.59 6.06
N THR A 93 -12.83 -12.29 7.09
CA THR A 93 -13.69 -13.26 7.76
C THR A 93 -14.72 -13.79 6.76
N LYS A 94 -14.94 -15.10 6.73
CA LYS A 94 -15.97 -15.70 5.87
C LYS A 94 -17.35 -15.18 6.30
N PRO A 95 -18.21 -14.71 5.38
CA PRO A 95 -19.57 -14.30 5.73
C PRO A 95 -20.35 -15.45 6.33
N THR A 96 -21.15 -15.16 7.36
CA THR A 96 -22.07 -16.10 7.98
C THR A 96 -23.16 -16.47 6.97
N LYS A 97 -23.53 -17.76 6.90
CA LYS A 97 -24.60 -18.22 6.01
C LYS A 97 -25.94 -17.60 6.48
N PRO A 98 -26.77 -17.04 5.58
CA PRO A 98 -28.07 -16.53 5.96
C PRO A 98 -28.96 -17.64 6.52
N THR A 99 -29.74 -17.31 7.55
CA THR A 99 -30.74 -18.20 8.15
C THR A 99 -31.86 -18.47 7.14
N LYS A 100 -32.37 -19.71 7.09
CA LYS A 100 -33.49 -20.07 6.21
C LYS A 100 -34.75 -19.31 6.65
N PRO A 101 -35.52 -18.69 5.73
CA PRO A 101 -36.77 -18.03 6.10
C PRO A 101 -37.78 -19.04 6.65
N THR A 102 -38.51 -18.62 7.68
CA THR A 102 -39.62 -19.37 8.26
C THR A 102 -40.76 -19.50 7.25
N LYS A 103 -41.40 -20.67 7.18
CA LYS A 103 -42.55 -20.88 6.27
C LYS A 103 -43.72 -19.99 6.72
N PRO A 104 -44.41 -19.28 5.82
CA PRO A 104 -45.58 -18.49 6.17
C PRO A 104 -46.70 -19.39 6.72
N THR A 105 -47.41 -18.88 7.72
CA THR A 105 -48.60 -19.51 8.29
C THR A 105 -49.72 -19.54 7.25
N LYS A 106 -50.47 -20.64 7.19
CA LYS A 106 -51.60 -20.77 6.27
C LYS A 106 -52.70 -19.76 6.66
N PRO A 107 -53.29 -19.02 5.70
CA PRO A 107 -54.39 -18.11 6.00
C PRO A 107 -55.60 -18.86 6.56
N THR A 108 -56.25 -18.27 7.55
CA THR A 108 -57.51 -18.75 8.13
C THR A 108 -58.64 -18.63 7.10
N LYS A 109 -59.52 -19.63 7.03
CA LYS A 109 -60.66 -19.62 6.10
C LYS A 109 -61.64 -18.50 6.50
N PRO A 110 -62.14 -17.67 5.56
CA PRO A 110 -63.12 -16.64 5.88
C PRO A 110 -64.43 -17.27 6.38
N THR A 111 -65.03 -16.63 7.38
CA THR A 111 -66.34 -16.97 7.93
C THR A 111 -67.43 -16.72 6.89
N LYS A 112 -68.41 -17.61 6.79
CA LYS A 112 -69.52 -17.49 5.83
C LYS A 112 -70.39 -16.28 6.20
N PRO A 113 -70.77 -15.40 5.25
CA PRO A 113 -71.65 -14.27 5.53
C PRO A 113 -73.04 -14.73 5.96
N THR A 114 -73.61 -14.03 6.95
CA THR A 114 -74.97 -14.21 7.44
C THR A 114 -75.98 -13.75 6.39
N LYS A 115 -77.07 -14.51 6.21
CA LYS A 115 -78.11 -14.20 5.20
C LYS A 115 -78.85 -12.89 5.59
N PRO A 116 -79.13 -11.97 4.65
CA PRO A 116 -79.89 -10.75 4.95
C PRO A 116 -81.33 -11.06 5.37
N THR A 117 -81.84 -10.30 6.33
CA THR A 117 -83.25 -10.33 6.76
C THR A 117 -84.13 -9.69 5.69
N LYS A 118 -85.31 -10.26 5.44
CA LYS A 118 -86.24 -9.78 4.40
C LYS A 118 -86.84 -8.41 4.80
N PRO A 119 -86.92 -7.42 3.88
CA PRO A 119 -87.48 -6.11 4.19
C PRO A 119 -89.00 -6.15 4.44
N THR A 120 -89.45 -5.35 5.40
CA THR A 120 -90.86 -5.15 5.75
C THR A 120 -91.57 -4.29 4.69
N LYS A 121 -92.84 -4.61 4.38
CA LYS A 121 -93.63 -3.93 3.34
C LYS A 121 -94.02 -2.51 3.79
N PRO A 122 -93.92 -1.47 2.93
CA PRO A 122 -94.29 -0.11 3.30
C PRO A 122 -95.81 0.10 3.40
N THR A 123 -96.22 0.95 4.34
CA THR A 123 -97.60 1.38 4.57
C THR A 123 -98.02 2.46 3.57
N LYS A 124 -99.28 2.42 3.12
CA LYS A 124 -99.82 3.29 2.06
C LYS A 124 -99.98 4.76 2.53
N PRO A 125 -99.67 5.77 1.69
CA PRO A 125 -99.70 7.17 2.11
C PRO A 125 -101.11 7.80 2.14
N THR A 126 -101.30 8.74 3.07
CA THR A 126 -102.51 9.57 3.24
C THR A 126 -102.43 10.84 2.37
N LYS A 127 -103.53 11.21 1.70
CA LYS A 127 -103.61 12.34 0.76
C LYS A 127 -103.69 13.71 1.49
N PRO A 128 -102.90 14.73 1.16
CA PRO A 128 -103.06 16.08 1.69
C PRO A 128 -104.05 16.94 0.87
N THR A 129 -104.79 17.82 1.57
CA THR A 129 -105.75 18.79 1.00
C THR A 129 -105.05 20.13 0.74
N HIS A 130 -105.22 20.72 -0.45
CA HIS A 130 -104.65 22.02 -0.84
C HIS A 130 -105.35 23.20 -0.14
N VAL A 131 -104.57 24.13 0.42
CA VAL A 131 -105.00 25.50 0.76
C VAL A 131 -104.47 26.46 -0.31
N VAL A 132 -105.36 27.20 -0.97
CA VAL A 132 -105.05 28.23 -1.98
C VAL A 132 -104.87 29.58 -1.26
N GLY A 133 -103.66 30.12 -1.29
CA GLY A 133 -103.39 31.50 -0.88
C GLY A 133 -103.60 32.47 -2.05
N LYS A 134 -104.48 33.46 -1.89
CA LYS A 134 -104.57 34.65 -2.75
C LYS A 134 -103.77 35.78 -2.11
N ARG A 135 -102.75 36.28 -2.82
CA ARG A 135 -102.14 37.61 -2.58
C ARG A 135 -103.04 38.67 -3.22
N ARG A 136 -103.32 39.76 -2.50
CA ARG A 136 -103.83 41.03 -3.06
C ARG A 136 -102.73 42.08 -2.94
N LEU A 137 -102.49 42.79 -4.05
CA LEU A 137 -101.98 44.16 -4.07
C LEU A 137 -103.06 45.10 -3.51
#